data_AF-A0A4Y9Z330-F1
#
_entry.id   AF-A0A4Y9Z330-F1
#
_cell.length_a   1.000
_cell.length_b   1.000
_cell.length_c   1.000
_cell.angle_alpha   90.00
_cell.angle_beta   90.00
_cell.angle_gamma   90.00
#
_symmetry.space_group_name_H-M   'P 1'
#
loop_
_entity.id
_entity.type
_entity.pdbx_description
1 polymer ?
#
loop_
_entity_poly.entity_id
_entity_poly.type
_entity_poly.pdbx_seq_one_letter_code
_entity_poly.pdbx_strand_id
1 'polypeptide(L)'
;MGLTGCVASIIAWDRHSHILDIAQLEFLTGCFEGRPSDCHPHQLWDFSFAGADIDKSLLPLHHNFTVDLVGQVHQWAHYASSVLPRTPASATLTAWWIGINDTGDVLGHNITDFGAFWREEMASYFGAVELAYAHDLRGSYLFINVPPEDRSPNNLGKSSAPAIAARIEEYNAALAAYVKDFAQSHPDMNVMTFDAHTWFNDILDNAKNYHNTTG
;
A
#
# COMPACT_ATOMS: atom_id res chain seq x y z
N MET A 1 -9.67 -25.91 -13.58
CA MET A 1 -9.27 -25.94 -12.16
C MET A 1 -9.28 -24.52 -11.68
N GLY A 2 -10.31 -24.11 -10.93
CA GLY A 2 -10.39 -22.76 -10.38
C GLY A 2 -9.43 -22.64 -9.21
N LEU A 3 -8.58 -21.61 -9.21
CA LEU A 3 -7.72 -21.28 -8.08
C LEU A 3 -8.59 -20.69 -6.97
N THR A 4 -8.93 -21.50 -5.97
CA THR A 4 -9.42 -21.01 -4.67
C THR A 4 -8.21 -20.40 -3.95
N GLY A 5 -8.05 -19.09 -4.05
CA GLY A 5 -6.94 -18.34 -3.44
C GLY A 5 -7.44 -17.31 -2.43
N CYS A 6 -6.61 -16.99 -1.45
CA CYS A 6 -6.83 -15.96 -0.44
C CYS A 6 -5.99 -14.73 -0.80
N VAL A 7 -6.58 -13.55 -0.71
CA VAL A 7 -5.86 -12.28 -0.80
C VAL A 7 -5.86 -11.68 0.61
N ALA A 8 -4.68 -11.58 1.21
CA ALA A 8 -4.49 -10.89 2.47
C ALA A 8 -3.93 -9.51 2.15
N SER A 9 -4.78 -8.50 2.11
CA SER A 9 -4.36 -7.15 1.75
C SER A 9 -4.01 -6.35 2.99
N ILE A 10 -2.84 -5.72 2.96
CA ILE A 10 -2.49 -4.65 3.89
C ILE A 10 -2.35 -3.41 3.00
N ILE A 11 -3.50 -2.89 2.57
CA ILE A 11 -3.56 -1.62 1.85
C ILE A 11 -3.59 -0.50 2.89
N ALA A 12 -3.23 0.72 2.53
CA ALA A 12 -3.43 1.88 3.35
C ALA A 12 -3.81 3.01 2.41
N TRP A 13 -5.08 3.40 2.43
CA TRP A 13 -5.57 4.46 1.56
C TRP A 13 -6.64 5.32 2.25
N ASP A 14 -6.44 6.64 2.24
CA ASP A 14 -7.39 7.62 2.78
C ASP A 14 -8.65 7.79 1.91
N ARG A 15 -9.83 7.72 2.53
CA ARG A 15 -11.16 7.74 1.87
C ARG A 15 -11.49 9.04 1.10
N HIS A 16 -10.67 10.08 1.16
CA HIS A 16 -11.00 11.40 0.61
C HIS A 16 -10.59 11.61 -0.86
N SER A 17 -9.84 10.67 -1.47
CA SER A 17 -9.47 10.74 -2.87
C SER A 17 -10.08 9.56 -3.64
N HIS A 18 -11.14 9.85 -4.40
CA HIS A 18 -11.98 8.92 -5.18
C HIS A 18 -11.26 8.15 -6.30
N ILE A 19 -9.93 8.04 -6.27
CA ILE A 19 -9.15 7.46 -7.35
C ILE A 19 -8.77 6.01 -7.02
N LEU A 20 -8.67 5.59 -5.74
CA LEU A 20 -8.20 4.24 -5.36
C LEU A 20 -8.75 3.77 -3.99
N ASP A 21 -10.02 3.39 -3.90
CA ASP A 21 -10.61 2.92 -2.63
C ASP A 21 -10.53 1.37 -2.49
N ILE A 22 -10.83 0.87 -1.28
CA ILE A 22 -11.14 -0.53 -0.92
C ILE A 22 -11.95 -1.22 -2.03
N ALA A 23 -12.84 -0.48 -2.71
CA ALA A 23 -13.62 -0.88 -3.87
C ALA A 23 -12.84 -1.62 -4.99
N GLN A 24 -11.55 -1.34 -5.18
CA GLN A 24 -10.74 -2.07 -6.18
C GLN A 24 -10.37 -3.47 -5.72
N LEU A 25 -10.00 -3.63 -4.44
CA LEU A 25 -9.78 -4.95 -3.86
C LEU A 25 -11.05 -5.77 -3.85
N GLU A 26 -12.17 -5.16 -3.46
CA GLU A 26 -13.49 -5.80 -3.48
C GLU A 26 -13.83 -6.28 -4.89
N PHE A 27 -13.60 -5.45 -5.91
CA PHE A 27 -13.80 -5.82 -7.31
C PHE A 27 -12.89 -6.96 -7.77
N LEU A 28 -11.60 -6.90 -7.43
CA LEU A 28 -10.61 -7.92 -7.80
C LEU A 28 -10.88 -9.28 -7.12
N THR A 29 -11.44 -9.25 -5.90
CA THR A 29 -11.68 -10.45 -5.09
C THR A 29 -13.11 -10.97 -5.19
N GLY A 30 -14.05 -10.14 -5.63
CA GLY A 30 -15.49 -10.38 -5.54
C GLY A 30 -16.07 -10.21 -4.13
N CYS A 31 -15.29 -9.68 -3.17
CA CYS A 31 -15.65 -9.56 -1.76
C CYS A 31 -16.16 -8.15 -1.45
N PHE A 32 -17.45 -7.88 -1.64
CA PHE A 32 -18.03 -6.54 -1.42
C PHE A 32 -18.68 -6.36 -0.04
N GLU A 33 -18.96 -7.45 0.67
CA GLU A 33 -19.58 -7.42 1.99
C GLU A 33 -19.40 -8.74 2.73
N GLY A 34 -19.74 -8.75 4.03
CA GLY A 34 -19.80 -9.96 4.85
C GLY A 34 -18.47 -10.26 5.56
N ARG A 35 -18.30 -11.53 5.93
CA ARG A 35 -17.08 -11.98 6.63
C ARG A 35 -15.98 -12.23 5.61
N PRO A 36 -14.74 -11.80 5.86
CA PRO A 36 -13.57 -12.12 5.03
C PRO A 36 -13.44 -13.59 4.61
N SER A 37 -13.78 -14.50 5.53
CA SER A 37 -13.71 -15.95 5.32
C SER A 37 -14.75 -16.49 4.33
N ASP A 38 -15.85 -15.76 4.16
CA ASP A 38 -17.02 -16.21 3.40
C ASP A 38 -16.99 -15.64 1.96
N CYS A 39 -16.02 -14.78 1.66
CA CYS A 39 -15.84 -14.18 0.35
C CYS A 39 -15.37 -15.20 -0.70
N HIS A 40 -15.94 -15.05 -1.91
CA HIS A 40 -15.73 -15.95 -3.04
C HIS A 40 -15.73 -15.15 -4.35
N PRO A 41 -14.88 -15.49 -5.35
CA PRO A 41 -13.97 -16.64 -5.40
C PRO A 41 -12.72 -16.51 -4.53
N HIS A 42 -12.46 -15.32 -3.99
CA HIS A 42 -11.29 -15.06 -3.15
C HIS A 42 -11.70 -14.53 -1.77
N GLN A 43 -11.06 -15.06 -0.74
CA GLN A 43 -11.12 -14.44 0.58
C GLN A 43 -10.35 -13.11 0.54
N LEU A 44 -10.85 -12.10 1.24
CA LEU A 44 -10.19 -10.81 1.38
C LEU A 44 -10.05 -10.47 2.87
N TRP A 45 -8.83 -10.52 3.37
CA TRP A 45 -8.50 -10.04 4.71
C TRP A 45 -7.86 -8.67 4.59
N ASP A 46 -8.66 -7.64 4.84
CA ASP A 46 -8.19 -6.26 4.71
C ASP A 46 -7.83 -5.68 6.09
N PHE A 47 -6.53 -5.44 6.29
CA PHE A 47 -6.02 -4.76 7.48
C PHE A 47 -5.87 -3.26 7.26
N SER A 48 -6.30 -2.76 6.09
CA SER A 48 -6.13 -1.38 5.73
C SER A 48 -6.80 -0.42 6.67
N PHE A 49 -6.11 0.70 6.91
CA PHE A 49 -6.70 1.82 7.60
C PHE A 49 -6.54 3.09 6.76
N ALA A 50 -7.67 3.73 6.50
CA ALA A 50 -7.70 4.94 5.72
C ALA A 50 -7.05 6.12 6.46
N GLY A 51 -6.05 6.75 5.85
CA GLY A 51 -5.22 7.78 6.47
C GLY A 51 -4.03 7.21 7.26
N ALA A 52 -3.63 5.96 7.03
CA ALA A 52 -2.44 5.42 7.67
C ALA A 52 -1.15 5.94 7.03
N ASP A 53 -0.21 6.30 7.90
CA ASP A 53 1.21 6.48 7.60
C ASP A 53 1.97 5.18 7.88
N ILE A 54 3.26 5.12 7.53
CA ILE A 54 4.08 3.93 7.72
C ILE A 54 4.35 3.68 9.21
N ASP A 55 4.90 4.68 9.89
CA ASP A 55 5.35 4.56 11.28
C ASP A 55 5.15 5.87 12.03
N LYS A 56 4.22 5.85 13.00
CA LYS A 56 3.89 7.04 13.79
C LYS A 56 5.02 7.54 14.69
N SER A 57 6.07 6.73 14.88
CA SER A 57 7.25 7.13 15.64
C SER A 57 8.21 8.01 14.83
N LEU A 58 8.10 7.98 13.48
CA LEU A 58 8.91 8.78 12.55
C LEU A 58 8.15 9.99 12.04
N LEU A 59 6.86 9.83 11.74
CA LEU A 59 5.97 10.89 11.24
C LEU A 59 4.65 10.88 12.01
N PRO A 60 4.15 12.01 12.55
CA PRO A 60 2.85 12.01 13.20
C PRO A 60 1.75 11.53 12.26
N LEU A 61 0.77 10.82 12.81
CA LEU A 61 -0.36 10.28 12.03
C LEU A 61 -1.14 11.39 11.30
N HIS A 62 -1.52 11.11 10.06
CA HIS A 62 -2.42 11.94 9.24
C HIS A 62 -3.72 12.27 9.97
N HIS A 63 -4.29 11.26 10.65
CA HIS A 63 -5.35 11.45 11.64
C HIS A 63 -5.03 10.72 12.93
N ASN A 64 -5.32 11.35 14.07
CA ASN A 64 -5.01 10.79 15.39
C ASN A 64 -5.70 9.44 15.72
N PHE A 65 -6.69 9.04 14.92
CA PHE A 65 -7.42 7.79 15.07
C PHE A 65 -6.94 6.71 14.10
N THR A 66 -5.97 6.99 13.23
CA THR A 66 -5.49 6.00 12.26
C THR A 66 -4.57 4.98 12.92
N VAL A 67 -4.52 3.80 12.29
CA VAL A 67 -3.55 2.76 12.63
C VAL A 67 -2.49 2.78 11.55
N ASP A 68 -1.26 3.13 11.91
CA ASP A 68 -0.09 3.11 11.03
C ASP A 68 0.23 1.69 10.54
N LEU A 69 0.95 1.56 9.43
CA LEU A 69 1.29 0.26 8.83
C LEU A 69 1.96 -0.69 9.83
N VAL A 70 2.93 -0.18 10.61
CA VAL A 70 3.59 -0.96 11.66
C VAL A 70 2.55 -1.51 12.65
N GLY A 71 1.56 -0.71 13.03
CA GLY A 71 0.43 -1.12 13.85
C GLY A 71 -0.46 -2.18 13.19
N GLN A 72 -0.78 -2.02 11.91
CA GLN A 72 -1.59 -2.98 11.14
C GLN A 72 -0.90 -4.35 11.04
N VAL A 73 0.41 -4.38 10.77
CA VAL A 73 1.19 -5.62 10.75
C VAL A 73 1.29 -6.24 12.15
N HIS A 74 1.44 -5.43 13.21
CA HIS A 74 1.39 -5.96 14.57
C HIS A 74 0.05 -6.62 14.88
N GLN A 75 -1.07 -6.07 14.39
CA GLN A 75 -2.38 -6.72 14.52
C GLN A 75 -2.42 -8.05 13.76
N TRP A 76 -1.88 -8.12 12.54
CA TRP A 76 -1.72 -9.40 11.81
C TRP A 76 -0.93 -10.41 12.65
N ALA A 77 0.28 -10.04 13.06
CA ALA A 77 1.21 -10.91 13.76
C ALA A 77 0.61 -11.44 15.07
N HIS A 78 -0.05 -10.55 15.84
CA HIS A 78 -0.54 -10.89 17.17
C HIS A 78 -1.92 -11.55 17.17
N TYR A 79 -2.85 -11.10 16.32
CA TYR A 79 -4.25 -11.54 16.40
C TYR A 79 -4.67 -12.46 15.26
N ALA A 80 -4.02 -12.40 14.10
CA ALA A 80 -4.49 -13.08 12.89
C ALA A 80 -3.66 -14.32 12.52
N SER A 81 -2.33 -14.20 12.58
CA SER A 81 -1.39 -15.20 12.03
C SER A 81 -1.63 -16.63 12.55
N SER A 82 -2.05 -16.79 13.81
CA SER A 82 -2.29 -18.10 14.43
C SER A 82 -3.72 -18.63 14.30
N VAL A 83 -4.68 -17.80 13.90
CA VAL A 83 -6.12 -18.14 13.93
C VAL A 83 -6.76 -18.18 12.55
N LEU A 84 -6.22 -17.43 11.59
CA LEU A 84 -6.76 -17.44 10.22
C LEU A 84 -6.48 -18.79 9.55
N PRO A 85 -7.40 -19.28 8.69
CA PRO A 85 -7.17 -20.50 7.94
C PRO A 85 -5.85 -20.43 7.19
N ARG A 86 -5.00 -21.45 7.35
CA ARG A 86 -3.73 -21.56 6.62
C ARG A 86 -4.03 -21.78 5.14
N THR A 87 -4.27 -20.71 4.41
CA THR A 87 -4.27 -20.74 2.95
C THR A 87 -2.86 -21.10 2.52
N PRO A 88 -2.69 -22.09 1.62
CA PRO A 88 -1.36 -22.41 1.10
C PRO A 88 -0.69 -21.15 0.54
N ALA A 89 0.58 -20.95 0.82
CA ALA A 89 1.35 -19.80 0.32
C ALA A 89 1.23 -19.62 -1.21
N SER A 90 1.15 -20.72 -1.97
CA SER A 90 0.95 -20.72 -3.43
C SER A 90 -0.39 -20.11 -3.88
N ALA A 91 -1.31 -19.92 -2.96
CA ALA A 91 -2.65 -19.39 -3.18
C ALA A 91 -2.88 -18.10 -2.36
N THR A 92 -1.81 -17.49 -1.82
CA THR A 92 -1.84 -16.25 -1.04
C THR A 92 -1.16 -15.11 -1.78
N LEU A 93 -1.86 -13.98 -1.91
CA LEU A 93 -1.32 -12.71 -2.35
C LEU A 93 -1.40 -11.68 -1.21
N THR A 94 -0.30 -10.99 -0.94
CA THR A 94 -0.25 -9.83 -0.06
C THR A 94 0.06 -8.58 -0.83
N ALA A 95 -0.88 -7.64 -0.86
CA ALA A 95 -0.68 -6.33 -1.45
C ALA A 95 -0.26 -5.33 -0.37
N TRP A 96 0.81 -4.59 -0.66
CA TRP A 96 1.30 -3.50 0.14
C TRP A 96 1.19 -2.20 -0.67
N TRP A 97 0.34 -1.29 -0.19
CA TRP A 97 0.15 0.01 -0.82
C TRP A 97 -0.04 1.05 0.26
N ILE A 98 0.98 1.86 0.49
CA ILE A 98 1.13 2.79 1.60
C ILE A 98 2.03 3.95 1.09
N GLY A 99 2.09 5.06 1.82
CA GLY A 99 3.03 6.15 1.52
C GLY A 99 2.38 7.42 0.97
N ILE A 100 1.12 7.38 0.52
CA ILE A 100 0.45 8.61 0.04
C ILE A 100 0.38 9.66 1.14
N ASN A 101 -0.10 9.28 2.33
CA ASN A 101 -0.18 10.20 3.47
C ASN A 101 1.21 10.70 3.86
N ASP A 102 2.20 9.80 3.96
CA ASP A 102 3.57 10.15 4.30
C ASP A 102 4.14 11.20 3.33
N THR A 103 4.00 10.99 2.01
CA THR A 103 4.51 11.95 0.99
C THR A 103 3.87 13.33 1.05
N GLY A 104 2.62 13.43 1.51
CA GLY A 104 1.94 14.70 1.74
C GLY A 104 2.32 15.34 3.08
N ASP A 105 2.26 14.56 4.17
CA ASP A 105 2.39 15.04 5.53
C ASP A 105 3.82 15.49 5.86
N VAL A 106 4.84 14.88 5.27
CA VAL A 106 6.25 15.32 5.43
C VAL A 106 6.47 16.79 5.09
N LEU A 107 5.63 17.41 4.24
CA LEU A 107 5.69 18.83 3.91
C LEU A 107 5.21 19.75 5.05
N GLY A 108 4.41 19.23 5.98
CA GLY A 108 3.93 19.92 7.18
C GLY A 108 4.89 19.85 8.36
N HIS A 109 6.00 19.11 8.24
CA HIS A 109 6.93 18.82 9.33
C HIS A 109 8.34 19.34 9.04
N ASN A 110 9.13 19.53 10.11
CA ASN A 110 10.48 20.08 10.03
C ASN A 110 11.51 19.00 9.67
N ILE A 111 11.39 18.44 8.47
CA ILE A 111 12.33 17.46 7.91
C ILE A 111 13.36 18.21 7.06
N THR A 112 14.64 18.06 7.40
CA THR A 112 15.75 18.79 6.75
C THR A 112 16.59 17.92 5.82
N ASP A 113 16.53 16.61 5.98
CA ASP A 113 17.15 15.62 5.09
C ASP A 113 16.11 14.54 4.73
N PHE A 114 15.42 14.76 3.61
CA PHE A 114 14.42 13.80 3.11
C PHE A 114 15.06 12.48 2.69
N GLY A 115 16.30 12.48 2.21
CA GLY A 115 16.99 11.25 1.85
C GLY A 115 17.27 10.37 3.07
N ALA A 116 17.64 10.96 4.20
CA ALA A 116 17.76 10.24 5.47
C ALA A 116 16.39 9.78 6.00
N PHE A 117 15.40 10.65 5.96
CA PHE A 117 14.04 10.32 6.39
C PHE A 117 13.47 9.12 5.63
N TRP A 118 13.49 9.13 4.30
CA TRP A 118 12.98 8.01 3.49
C TRP A 118 13.72 6.69 3.74
N ARG A 119 15.02 6.74 4.06
CA ARG A 119 15.76 5.52 4.45
C ARG A 119 15.29 4.96 5.79
N GLU A 120 15.06 5.82 6.78
CA GLU A 120 14.55 5.40 8.10
C GLU A 120 13.12 4.87 7.99
N GLU A 121 12.27 5.57 7.23
CA GLU A 121 10.89 5.15 6.99
C GLU A 121 10.80 3.83 6.22
N MET A 122 11.58 3.66 5.14
CA MET A 122 11.66 2.39 4.42
C MET A 122 12.23 1.26 5.28
N ALA A 123 13.18 1.55 6.18
CA ALA A 123 13.65 0.55 7.13
C ALA A 123 12.53 0.10 8.09
N SER A 124 11.67 1.03 8.53
CA SER A 124 10.51 0.69 9.35
C SER A 124 9.45 -0.09 8.56
N TYR A 125 9.11 0.36 7.35
CA TYR A 125 8.21 -0.34 6.44
C TYR A 125 8.70 -1.78 6.20
N PHE A 126 9.95 -1.95 5.77
CA PHE A 126 10.45 -3.30 5.52
C PHE A 126 10.65 -4.11 6.79
N GLY A 127 10.88 -3.48 7.95
CA GLY A 127 10.78 -4.17 9.25
C GLY A 127 9.39 -4.76 9.51
N ALA A 128 8.32 -4.06 9.11
CA ALA A 128 6.96 -4.58 9.16
C ALA A 128 6.73 -5.69 8.11
N VAL A 129 7.27 -5.56 6.90
CA VAL A 129 7.24 -6.62 5.88
C VAL A 129 7.93 -7.90 6.40
N GLU A 130 9.10 -7.76 7.00
CA GLU A 130 9.85 -8.85 7.65
C GLU A 130 9.07 -9.46 8.80
N LEU A 131 8.34 -8.66 9.60
CA LEU A 131 7.50 -9.18 10.67
C LEU A 131 6.33 -10.01 10.13
N ALA A 132 5.65 -9.55 9.08
CA ALA A 132 4.60 -10.31 8.42
C ALA A 132 5.15 -11.62 7.83
N TYR A 133 6.33 -11.56 7.21
CA TYR A 133 7.07 -12.74 6.80
C TYR A 133 7.38 -13.64 8.01
N ALA A 134 8.00 -13.18 9.10
CA ALA A 134 8.27 -14.03 10.26
C ALA A 134 7.00 -14.69 10.85
N HIS A 135 5.81 -14.13 10.62
CA HIS A 135 4.50 -14.64 11.02
C HIS A 135 3.71 -15.34 9.89
N ASP A 136 4.38 -16.19 9.11
CA ASP A 136 3.79 -17.10 8.11
C ASP A 136 2.97 -16.46 6.98
N LEU A 137 3.02 -15.13 6.78
CA LEU A 137 2.43 -14.49 5.61
C LEU A 137 3.31 -14.71 4.38
N ARG A 138 3.36 -15.95 3.88
CA ARG A 138 4.14 -16.39 2.70
C ARG A 138 3.33 -16.29 1.41
N GLY A 139 4.02 -16.40 0.27
CA GLY A 139 3.40 -16.52 -1.04
C GLY A 139 3.88 -15.46 -2.00
N SER A 140 2.94 -14.71 -2.58
CA SER A 140 3.24 -13.58 -3.45
C SER A 140 3.07 -12.26 -2.73
N TYR A 141 4.06 -11.37 -2.81
CA TYR A 141 3.95 -9.98 -2.36
C TYR A 141 3.87 -9.05 -3.56
N LEU A 142 2.94 -8.10 -3.51
CA LEU A 142 2.78 -7.05 -4.50
C LEU A 142 3.01 -5.71 -3.81
N PHE A 143 4.03 -4.98 -4.24
CA PHE A 143 4.30 -3.62 -3.79
C PHE A 143 3.80 -2.63 -4.82
N ILE A 144 2.99 -1.66 -4.38
CA ILE A 144 2.42 -0.63 -5.23
C ILE A 144 3.01 0.71 -4.83
N ASN A 145 3.61 1.42 -5.79
CA ASN A 145 4.20 2.73 -5.52
C ASN A 145 3.13 3.83 -5.44
N VAL A 146 3.52 5.01 -4.94
CA VAL A 146 2.59 6.14 -4.75
C VAL A 146 2.20 6.72 -6.12
N PRO A 147 0.90 6.84 -6.44
CA PRO A 147 0.41 7.47 -7.68
C PRO A 147 0.77 8.97 -7.74
N PRO A 148 0.61 9.66 -8.88
CA PRO A 148 0.92 11.09 -9.01
C PRO A 148 -0.12 11.96 -8.30
N GLU A 149 -0.08 11.98 -6.96
CA GLU A 149 -1.04 12.68 -6.12
C GLU A 149 -0.97 14.21 -6.30
N ASP A 150 0.17 14.73 -6.77
CA ASP A 150 0.33 16.12 -7.20
C ASP A 150 -0.66 16.51 -8.32
N ARG A 151 -1.13 15.53 -9.10
CA ARG A 151 -2.14 15.70 -10.15
C ARG A 151 -3.57 15.39 -9.69
N SER A 152 -3.77 15.07 -8.41
CA SER A 152 -5.10 14.79 -7.86
C SER A 152 -5.98 16.05 -7.86
N PRO A 153 -7.32 15.91 -7.92
CA PRO A 153 -8.22 17.06 -7.79
C PRO A 153 -7.95 17.93 -6.56
N ASN A 154 -7.47 17.35 -5.47
CA ASN A 154 -7.12 18.08 -4.26
C ASN A 154 -5.86 18.95 -4.44
N ASN A 155 -4.92 18.55 -5.29
CA ASN A 155 -3.64 19.26 -5.49
C ASN A 155 -3.59 20.13 -6.77
N LEU A 156 -4.57 20.00 -7.66
CA LEU A 156 -4.67 20.84 -8.86
C LEU A 156 -4.65 22.34 -8.52
N GLY A 157 -3.67 23.06 -9.07
CA GLY A 157 -3.51 24.50 -8.91
C GLY A 157 -2.92 24.95 -7.57
N LYS A 158 -2.58 24.03 -6.65
CA LYS A 158 -1.88 24.37 -5.41
C LYS A 158 -0.39 24.62 -5.68
N SER A 159 0.18 25.63 -5.01
CA SER A 159 1.62 25.90 -5.07
C SER A 159 2.48 24.80 -4.45
N SER A 160 1.89 23.91 -3.65
CA SER A 160 2.55 22.75 -3.06
C SER A 160 2.71 21.57 -4.02
N ALA A 161 1.98 21.53 -5.14
CA ALA A 161 1.98 20.36 -6.04
C ALA A 161 3.39 19.95 -6.52
N PRO A 162 4.30 20.86 -6.91
CA PRO A 162 5.67 20.47 -7.28
C PRO A 162 6.47 19.87 -6.12
N ALA A 163 6.22 20.31 -4.88
CA ALA A 163 6.87 19.74 -3.71
C ALA A 163 6.34 18.34 -3.40
N ILE A 164 5.03 18.13 -3.55
CA ILE A 164 4.39 16.80 -3.43
C ILE A 164 4.97 15.85 -4.47
N ALA A 165 5.04 16.26 -5.75
CA ALA A 165 5.64 15.45 -6.82
C ALA A 165 7.07 15.01 -6.48
N ALA A 166 7.90 15.93 -5.97
CA ALA A 166 9.26 15.60 -5.57
C ALA A 166 9.33 14.58 -4.42
N ARG A 167 8.44 14.69 -3.40
CA ARG A 167 8.36 13.72 -2.30
C ARG A 167 7.91 12.35 -2.78
N ILE A 168 6.97 12.30 -3.72
CA ILE A 168 6.49 11.06 -4.35
C ILE A 168 7.62 10.38 -5.14
N GLU A 169 8.37 11.13 -5.94
CA GLU A 169 9.51 10.58 -6.69
C GLU A 169 10.59 9.99 -5.77
N GLU A 170 10.94 10.71 -4.70
CA GLU A 170 11.92 10.25 -3.71
C GLU A 170 11.45 8.99 -2.98
N TYR A 171 10.20 8.99 -2.50
CA TYR A 171 9.58 7.84 -1.85
C TYR A 171 9.56 6.62 -2.79
N ASN A 172 9.10 6.79 -4.03
CA ASN A 172 8.99 5.71 -5.00
C ASN A 172 10.35 5.12 -5.37
N ALA A 173 11.40 5.97 -5.45
CA ALA A 173 12.77 5.50 -5.65
C ALA A 173 13.30 4.71 -4.44
N ALA A 174 13.03 5.17 -3.22
CA ALA A 174 13.41 4.47 -2.00
C ALA A 174 12.69 3.12 -1.87
N LEU A 175 11.38 3.08 -2.12
CA LEU A 175 10.58 1.85 -2.14
C LEU A 175 11.14 0.84 -3.15
N ALA A 176 11.42 1.26 -4.38
CA ALA A 176 11.96 0.38 -5.41
C ALA A 176 13.30 -0.27 -5.00
N ALA A 177 14.16 0.46 -4.30
CA ALA A 177 15.42 -0.07 -3.78
C ALA A 177 15.19 -1.15 -2.71
N TYR A 178 14.33 -0.89 -1.73
CA TYR A 178 14.07 -1.85 -0.65
C TYR A 178 13.28 -3.07 -1.12
N VAL A 179 12.32 -2.93 -2.06
CA VAL A 179 11.62 -4.07 -2.67
C VAL A 179 12.62 -5.01 -3.36
N LYS A 180 13.60 -4.44 -4.08
CA LYS A 180 14.65 -5.21 -4.75
C LYS A 180 15.50 -5.98 -3.73
N ASP A 181 15.91 -5.33 -2.65
CA ASP A 181 16.74 -5.97 -1.61
C ASP A 181 15.96 -7.07 -0.85
N PHE A 182 14.68 -6.84 -0.58
CA PHE A 182 13.79 -7.84 0.01
C PHE A 182 13.65 -9.07 -0.90
N ALA A 183 13.38 -8.86 -2.19
CA ALA A 183 13.25 -9.94 -3.18
C ALA A 183 14.54 -10.78 -3.31
N GLN A 184 15.71 -10.14 -3.20
CA GLN A 184 17.01 -10.83 -3.21
C GLN A 184 17.23 -11.65 -1.94
N SER A 185 16.74 -11.16 -0.81
CA SER A 185 16.91 -11.81 0.51
C SER A 185 15.91 -12.93 0.75
N HIS A 186 14.77 -12.93 0.05
CA HIS A 186 13.66 -13.89 0.20
C HIS A 186 13.36 -14.64 -1.11
N PRO A 187 14.27 -15.51 -1.59
CA PRO A 187 14.09 -16.24 -2.85
C PRO A 187 12.96 -17.28 -2.82
N ASP A 188 12.40 -17.57 -1.65
CA ASP A 188 11.21 -18.40 -1.46
C ASP A 188 9.89 -17.67 -1.74
N MET A 189 9.93 -16.34 -1.85
CA MET A 189 8.78 -15.48 -2.11
C MET A 189 8.69 -15.09 -3.59
N ASN A 190 7.46 -14.88 -4.07
CA ASN A 190 7.23 -14.23 -5.35
C ASN A 190 7.00 -12.73 -5.13
N VAL A 191 8.00 -11.89 -5.40
CA VAL A 191 7.91 -10.44 -5.19
C VAL A 191 7.61 -9.73 -6.51
N MET A 192 6.51 -8.99 -6.53
CA MET A 192 5.98 -8.26 -7.68
C MET A 192 5.86 -6.77 -7.33
N THR A 193 5.91 -5.93 -8.35
CA THR A 193 5.68 -4.49 -8.24
C THR A 193 4.62 -4.04 -9.23
N PHE A 194 3.78 -3.08 -8.84
CA PHE A 194 2.93 -2.34 -9.75
C PHE A 194 3.29 -0.85 -9.69
N ASP A 195 3.65 -0.29 -10.85
CA ASP A 195 3.98 1.12 -10.99
C ASP A 195 2.71 1.94 -11.25
N ALA A 196 1.96 2.19 -10.18
CA ALA A 196 0.80 3.06 -10.18
C ALA A 196 1.17 4.48 -10.63
N HIS A 197 2.36 4.97 -10.25
CA HIS A 197 2.82 6.31 -10.63
C HIS A 197 2.82 6.50 -12.16
N THR A 198 3.52 5.63 -12.87
CA THR A 198 3.59 5.70 -14.34
C THR A 198 2.23 5.40 -14.97
N TRP A 199 1.51 4.40 -14.47
CA TRP A 199 0.21 4.01 -15.00
C TRP A 199 -0.83 5.13 -14.95
N PHE A 200 -0.97 5.80 -13.81
CA PHE A 200 -1.91 6.91 -13.67
C PHE A 200 -1.49 8.13 -14.47
N ASN A 201 -0.20 8.43 -14.57
CA ASN A 201 0.27 9.50 -15.47
C ASN A 201 -0.12 9.21 -16.93
N ASP A 202 0.06 7.97 -17.41
CA ASP A 202 -0.34 7.59 -18.77
C ASP A 202 -1.86 7.74 -18.98
N ILE A 203 -2.68 7.31 -18.02
CA ILE A 203 -4.13 7.50 -18.10
C ILE A 203 -4.49 8.99 -18.18
N LEU A 204 -3.90 9.82 -17.33
CA LEU A 204 -4.21 11.25 -17.28
C LEU A 204 -3.76 11.98 -18.56
N ASP A 205 -2.62 11.58 -19.14
CA ASP A 205 -2.08 12.18 -20.36
C ASP A 205 -2.81 11.67 -21.62
N ASN A 206 -3.29 10.44 -21.58
CA ASN A 206 -3.94 9.75 -22.69
C ASN A 206 -5.43 9.47 -22.43
N ALA A 207 -6.11 10.32 -21.65
CA ALA A 207 -7.46 10.09 -21.16
C ALA A 207 -8.49 9.70 -22.25
N LYS A 208 -8.33 10.22 -23.48
CA LYS A 208 -9.19 9.89 -24.64
C LYS A 208 -9.15 8.39 -25.04
N ASN A 209 -8.09 7.68 -24.68
CA ASN A 209 -7.91 6.26 -24.96
C ASN A 209 -8.54 5.37 -23.89
N TYR A 210 -8.94 5.97 -22.76
CA TYR A 210 -9.52 5.28 -21.62
C TYR A 210 -10.99 5.70 -21.47
N HIS A 211 -11.88 4.72 -21.37
CA HIS A 211 -13.29 5.00 -21.13
C HIS A 211 -13.50 5.31 -19.65
N ASN A 212 -13.63 6.59 -19.30
CA ASN A 212 -14.12 6.99 -17.98
C ASN A 212 -15.63 6.67 -17.93
N THR A 213 -16.01 5.61 -17.21
CA THR A 213 -17.41 5.15 -17.12
C THR A 213 -18.21 5.83 -16.01
N THR A 214 -17.68 6.88 -15.39
CA THR A 214 -18.43 7.69 -14.42
C THR A 214 -18.65 9.10 -14.96
N GLY A 215 -19.77 9.22 -15.68
CA GLY A 215 -20.52 10.45 -15.90
C GLY A 215 -21.96 10.22 -15.46
#